data_AF-A0A538IGX1-F1
#
_entry.id   AF-A0A538IGX1-F1
#
_cell.length_a   1.000
_cell.length_b   1.000
_cell.length_c   1.000
_cell.angle_alpha   90.00
_cell.angle_beta   90.00
_cell.angle_gamma   90.00
#
_symmetry.space_group_name_H-M   'P 1'
#
loop_
_entity.id
_entity.type
_entity.pdbx_description
1 polymer ?
#
loop_
_entity_poly.entity_id
_entity_poly.type
_entity_poly.pdbx_seq_one_letter_code
_entity_poly.pdbx_strand_id
1 'polypeptide(L)' 'MAARLLHVSDLHVGSHDEREVERGLARLVEQVEPELVVASGDLAHRGRRKQLERAA' A
#
# COMPACT_ATOMS: atom_id res chain seq x y z
N MET A 1 -18.83 -7.93 -17.38
CA MET A 1 -18.18 -8.10 -16.06
C MET A 1 -17.58 -6.76 -15.68
N ALA A 2 -17.71 -6.33 -14.42
CA ALA A 2 -17.07 -5.11 -13.94
C ALA A 2 -15.76 -5.50 -13.24
N ALA A 3 -14.66 -4.86 -13.62
CA ALA A 3 -13.36 -5.13 -13.01
C ALA A 3 -13.27 -4.51 -11.61
N ARG A 4 -12.61 -5.19 -10.67
CA ARG A 4 -12.34 -4.69 -9.31
C ARG A 4 -10.95 -4.08 -9.24
N LEU A 5 -10.90 -2.78 -8.93
CA LEU A 5 -9.65 -2.04 -8.77
C LEU A 5 -9.49 -1.61 -7.31
N LEU A 6 -8.32 -1.86 -6.74
CA LEU A 6 -7.93 -1.33 -5.44
C LEU A 6 -6.91 -0.21 -5.64
N HIS A 7 -7.31 1.02 -5.33
CA HIS A 7 -6.41 2.17 -5.34
C HIS A 7 -5.98 2.47 -3.90
N VAL A 8 -4.68 2.44 -3.67
CA VAL A 8 -4.05 2.82 -2.40
C VAL A 8 -3.12 4.00 -2.60
N SER A 9 -3.14 4.95 -1.68
CA SER A 9 -2.24 6.10 -1.68
C SER A 9 -1.55 6.28 -0.34
N ASP A 10 -0.40 6.95 -0.38
CA ASP A 10 0.28 7.50 0.81
C ASP A 10 0.57 6.46 1.91
N LEU A 11 1.06 5.28 1.48
CA LEU A 11 1.38 4.17 2.38
C LEU A 11 2.44 4.53 3.43
N HIS A 12 3.29 5.53 3.14
CA HIS A 12 4.32 6.02 4.04
C HIS A 12 5.11 4.89 4.76
N VAL A 13 5.65 3.96 3.99
CA VAL A 13 6.53 2.88 4.45
C VAL A 13 7.67 3.46 5.28
N GLY A 14 7.89 2.89 6.47
CA GLY A 14 8.79 3.37 7.51
C GLY A 14 8.20 4.42 8.45
N SER A 15 6.88 4.63 8.45
CA SER A 15 6.14 5.38 9.48
C SER A 15 5.88 4.52 10.72
N HIS A 16 5.37 5.14 11.79
CA HIS A 16 5.01 4.40 13.02
C HIS A 16 3.82 3.45 12.83
N ASP A 17 2.91 3.78 11.90
CA ASP A 17 1.66 3.03 11.67
C ASP A 17 1.81 1.95 10.60
N GLU A 18 3.00 1.86 9.98
CA GLU A 18 3.26 0.98 8.84
C GLU A 18 2.73 -0.45 9.06
N ARG A 19 2.98 -1.02 10.24
CA ARG A 19 2.54 -2.40 10.54
C ARG A 19 1.02 -2.54 10.60
N GLU A 20 0.30 -1.51 11.03
CA GLU A 20 -1.16 -1.51 11.07
C GLU A 20 -1.74 -1.34 9.68
N VAL A 21 -1.18 -0.42 8.89
CA VAL A 21 -1.53 -0.20 7.48
C VAL A 21 -1.29 -1.46 6.66
N GLU A 22 -0.13 -2.11 6.78
CA GLU A 22 0.18 -3.38 6.09
C GLU A 22 -0.84 -4.47 6.42
N ARG A 23 -1.19 -4.65 7.70
CA ARG A 23 -2.19 -5.65 8.12
C ARG A 23 -3.59 -5.34 7.59
N GLY A 24 -3.99 -4.06 7.63
CA GLY A 24 -5.28 -3.61 7.11
C GLY A 24 -5.36 -3.82 5.60
N LEU A 25 -4.30 -3.46 4.88
CA LEU A 25 -4.22 -3.61 3.43
C LEU A 25 -4.28 -5.08 3.01
N ALA A 26 -3.55 -5.98 3.70
CA ALA A 26 -3.61 -7.41 3.40
C ALA A 26 -5.04 -7.96 3.52
N ARG A 27 -5.75 -7.62 4.60
CA ARG A 27 -7.16 -8.01 4.79
C ARG A 27 -8.06 -7.44 3.71
N LEU A 28 -7.83 -6.19 3.30
CA LEU A 28 -8.62 -5.55 2.26
C LEU A 28 -8.42 -6.22 0.90
N VAL A 29 -7.18 -6.60 0.56
CA VAL A 29 -6.87 -7.36 -0.66
C VAL A 29 -7.58 -8.71 -0.65
N GLU A 30 -7.56 -9.44 0.47
CA GLU A 30 -8.25 -10.72 0.62
C GLU A 30 -9.77 -10.60 0.46
N GLN A 31 -10.37 -9.52 0.99
CA GLN A 31 -11.82 -9.30 0.92
C GLN A 31 -12.29 -8.83 -0.46
N VAL A 32 -11.50 -7.97 -1.11
CA VAL A 32 -11.88 -7.33 -2.37
C VAL A 32 -11.50 -8.21 -3.56
N GLU A 33 -10.48 -9.06 -3.44
CA GLU A 33 -9.89 -9.83 -4.54
C GLU A 33 -9.71 -8.96 -5.79
N PRO A 34 -8.92 -7.86 -5.72
CA PRO A 34 -8.79 -6.93 -6.84
C PRO A 34 -8.05 -7.54 -8.01
N GLU A 35 -8.46 -7.20 -9.24
CA GLU A 35 -7.79 -7.60 -10.48
C GLU A 35 -6.64 -6.65 -10.83
N LEU A 36 -6.67 -5.43 -10.29
CA LEU A 36 -5.61 -4.44 -10.44
C LEU A 36 -5.45 -3.64 -9.14
N VAL A 37 -4.20 -3.49 -8.69
CA VAL A 37 -3.83 -2.59 -7.60
C VAL A 37 -3.08 -1.40 -8.19
N VAL A 38 -3.55 -0.20 -7.86
CA VAL A 38 -2.86 1.05 -8.17
C VAL A 38 -2.29 1.59 -6.87
N ALA A 39 -0.96 1.67 -6.79
CA ALA A 39 -0.25 2.32 -5.69
C ALA A 39 0.24 3.69 -6.16
N SER A 40 -0.10 4.74 -5.44
CA SER A 40 0.21 6.13 -5.82
C SER A 40 0.54 7.00 -4.60
N GLY A 41 0.88 8.27 -4.82
CA GLY A 41 1.23 9.19 -3.74
C GLY A 41 2.54 8.80 -3.06
N ASP A 42 2.67 9.13 -1.78
CA ASP A 42 3.90 8.98 -1.01
C ASP A 42 4.04 7.58 -0.41
N LEU A 43 4.58 6.65 -1.21
CA LEU A 43 4.76 5.26 -0.79
C LEU A 43 5.77 5.10 0.36
N ALA A 44 6.79 5.95 0.42
CA ALA A 44 7.78 5.97 1.50
C ALA A 44 7.59 7.18 2.42
N HIS A 45 7.83 7.04 3.73
CA HIS A 45 7.54 8.11 4.69
C HIS A 45 8.46 9.34 4.54
N ARG A 46 9.79 9.15 4.42
CA ARG A 46 10.76 10.26 4.34
C ARG A 46 11.72 10.16 3.15
N GLY A 47 11.41 9.31 2.18
CA GLY A 47 12.28 9.10 1.01
C GLY A 47 13.69 8.57 1.32
N ARG A 48 13.92 8.01 2.53
CA ARG A 48 15.22 7.39 2.84
C ARG A 48 15.40 6.15 1.98
N ARG A 49 16.64 5.87 1.55
CA ARG A 49 16.94 4.70 0.71
C ARG A 49 16.30 3.40 1.23
N LYS A 50 16.46 3.09 2.52
CA LYS A 50 15.86 1.90 3.15
C LYS A 50 14.32 1.88 3.13
N GLN A 51 13.67 3.05 3.15
CA GLN A 51 12.21 3.14 3.08
C GLN A 51 11.72 2.97 1.65
N LEU A 52 12.42 3.56 0.68
CA LEU A 52 12.13 3.40 -0.74
C LEU A 52 12.34 1.95 -1.20
N GLU A 53 13.44 1.31 -0.78
CA GLU A 53 13.72 -0.10 -1.06
C GLU A 53 12.68 -1.05 -0.47
N ARG A 54 12.00 -0.65 0.61
CA ARG A 54 10.91 -1.42 1.21
C ARG A 54 9.55 -1.12 0.60
N ALA A 55 9.39 0.06 0.00
CA ALA A 55 8.13 0.51 -0.61
C ALA A 55 7.98 0.06 -2.07
N ALA A 56 9.08 -0.34 -2.71
CA ALA A 56 9.14 -0.88 -4.07
C ALA A 56 8.91 -2.40 -4.07
#